data_AF-X1PHU1-F1
#
_entry.id   AF-X1PHU1-F1
#
_cell.length_a   1.000
_cell.length_b   1.000
_cell.length_c   1.000
_cell.angle_alpha   90.00
_cell.angle_beta   90.00
_cell.angle_gamma   90.00
#
_symmetry.space_group_name_H-M   'P 1'
#
loop_
_entity.id
_entity.type
_entity.pdbx_description
1 polymer ?
#
loop_
_entity_poly.entity_id
_entity_poly.type
_entity_poly.pdbx_seq_one_letter_code
_entity_poly.pdbx_strand_id
1 'polypeptide(L)'
;DNYIDYMLLNFYGGNDHDWFPSHNWVAGRKREAGGKFMFFMWDNDFLMRRLNASTIDNGGPGGMFGALRQHLEFRMRLADRAQKHFFNDGMLTPARVQADFTELTNRIERTVIPECARWSLEGSEGSGYFFTPDQLHTYVDWIKTTWANSRTDTVLQQMREAGIFPSVVAPSFNQHGGSVSLPFNLVITAPADTIYYTLDGSDPRQIGGAVAGTLYSGPIPLTKSVIAKARARSGSTWSALNEATFGIGPIADDLRITEVMYHPTDPT
;
A
#
# COMPACT_ATOMS: atom_id res chain seq x y z
N ASP A 1 -10.07 0.30 -7.18
CA ASP A 1 -9.33 0.33 -5.90
C ASP A 1 -9.00 -1.05 -5.37
N ASN A 2 -9.95 -1.86 -4.88
CA ASN A 2 -9.62 -3.19 -4.36
C ASN A 2 -8.79 -4.05 -5.34
N TYR A 3 -9.17 -4.13 -6.63
CA TYR A 3 -8.36 -4.83 -7.63
C TYR A 3 -6.94 -4.25 -7.75
N ILE A 4 -6.80 -2.93 -7.73
CA ILE A 4 -5.48 -2.26 -7.79
C ILE A 4 -4.65 -2.61 -6.56
N ASP A 5 -5.24 -2.53 -5.36
CA ASP A 5 -4.55 -2.85 -4.11
C ASP A 5 -4.11 -4.33 -4.09
N TYR A 6 -4.98 -5.21 -4.56
CA TYR A 6 -4.68 -6.63 -4.75
C TYR A 6 -3.49 -6.85 -5.70
N MET A 7 -3.46 -6.14 -6.84
CA MET A 7 -2.32 -6.22 -7.77
C MET A 7 -1.04 -5.69 -7.14
N LEU A 8 -1.11 -4.54 -6.45
CA LEU A 8 0.04 -3.94 -5.76
C LEU A 8 0.61 -4.84 -4.67
N LEU A 9 -0.23 -5.61 -3.97
CA LEU A 9 0.23 -6.56 -2.96
C LEU A 9 0.93 -7.77 -3.60
N ASN A 10 0.46 -8.26 -4.74
CA ASN A 10 1.17 -9.30 -5.51
C ASN A 10 2.49 -8.79 -6.12
N PHE A 11 2.51 -7.53 -6.55
CA PHE A 11 3.73 -6.86 -6.99
C PHE A 11 4.69 -6.74 -5.81
N TYR A 12 4.24 -6.26 -4.65
CA TYR A 12 5.07 -6.17 -3.46
C TYR A 12 5.59 -7.52 -3.01
N GLY A 13 4.73 -8.53 -2.86
CA GLY A 13 5.14 -9.85 -2.41
C GLY A 13 5.98 -10.64 -3.41
N GLY A 14 6.01 -10.22 -4.68
CA GLY A 14 6.81 -10.87 -5.72
C GLY A 14 6.35 -12.30 -5.99
N ASN A 15 5.02 -12.53 -6.08
CA ASN A 15 4.44 -13.86 -6.32
C ASN A 15 4.70 -14.37 -7.75
N ASP A 16 5.93 -14.74 -8.04
CA ASP A 16 6.41 -15.13 -9.37
C ASP A 16 6.50 -16.65 -9.55
N HIS A 17 5.93 -17.41 -8.61
CA HIS A 17 5.90 -18.87 -8.64
C HIS A 17 4.52 -19.42 -8.87
N ASP A 18 3.52 -18.92 -8.13
CA ASP A 18 2.24 -19.60 -8.02
C ASP A 18 1.07 -18.60 -8.09
N TRP A 19 1.17 -17.61 -8.96
CA TRP A 19 0.11 -16.63 -9.19
C TRP A 19 0.08 -16.13 -10.64
N PHE A 20 -1.05 -16.39 -11.29
CA PHE A 20 -1.23 -16.24 -12.74
C PHE A 20 -2.71 -15.95 -13.09
N PRO A 21 -3.05 -15.71 -14.37
CA PRO A 21 -4.41 -15.35 -14.76
C PRO A 21 -5.52 -16.29 -14.31
N SER A 22 -5.21 -17.57 -14.14
CA SER A 22 -6.16 -18.62 -13.76
C SER A 22 -5.82 -19.31 -12.44
N HIS A 23 -4.94 -18.73 -11.60
CA HIS A 23 -4.41 -19.43 -10.42
C HIS A 23 -4.23 -18.53 -9.19
N ASN A 24 -4.58 -19.06 -8.01
CA ASN A 24 -4.31 -18.47 -6.69
C ASN A 24 -4.85 -17.06 -6.47
N TRP A 25 -6.11 -16.90 -6.88
CA TRP A 25 -6.96 -15.77 -6.56
C TRP A 25 -8.42 -16.18 -6.51
N VAL A 26 -9.19 -15.50 -5.67
CA VAL A 26 -10.64 -15.66 -5.59
C VAL A 26 -11.30 -14.31 -5.81
N ALA A 27 -12.44 -14.30 -6.48
CA ALA A 27 -13.29 -13.13 -6.61
C ALA A 27 -14.67 -13.39 -6.03
N GLY A 28 -15.17 -12.44 -5.25
CA GLY A 28 -16.49 -12.49 -4.63
C GLY A 28 -17.24 -11.18 -4.84
N ARG A 29 -18.58 -11.25 -4.90
CA ARG A 29 -19.43 -10.05 -4.88
C ARG A 29 -20.69 -10.31 -4.07
N LYS A 30 -21.21 -9.26 -3.43
CA LYS A 30 -22.56 -9.29 -2.87
C LYS A 30 -23.60 -9.39 -4.00
N ARG A 31 -24.62 -10.21 -3.80
CA ARG A 31 -25.73 -10.40 -4.76
C ARG A 31 -26.79 -9.31 -4.57
N GLU A 32 -26.37 -8.06 -4.69
CA GLU A 32 -27.23 -6.87 -4.58
C GLU A 32 -27.01 -5.93 -5.76
N ALA A 33 -27.96 -5.03 -6.01
CA ALA A 33 -27.85 -4.04 -7.07
C ALA A 33 -26.62 -3.15 -6.84
N GLY A 34 -25.77 -2.99 -7.86
CA GLY A 34 -24.52 -2.25 -7.74
C GLY A 34 -23.36 -2.99 -7.05
N GLY A 35 -23.58 -4.25 -6.60
CA GLY A 35 -22.54 -5.06 -5.98
C GLY A 35 -21.34 -5.31 -6.91
N LYS A 36 -20.16 -4.82 -6.51
CA LYS A 36 -18.89 -4.93 -7.25
C LYS A 36 -18.14 -6.20 -6.86
N PHE A 37 -17.35 -6.72 -7.80
CA PHE A 37 -16.39 -7.77 -7.49
C PHE A 37 -15.25 -7.23 -6.63
N MET A 38 -14.88 -8.04 -5.64
CA MET A 38 -13.71 -7.90 -4.79
C MET A 38 -12.80 -9.08 -5.05
N PHE A 39 -11.50 -8.83 -5.12
CA PHE A 39 -10.46 -9.81 -5.36
C PHE A 39 -9.68 -10.06 -4.07
N PHE A 40 -9.38 -11.33 -3.83
CA PHE A 40 -8.74 -11.84 -2.63
C PHE A 40 -7.53 -12.69 -3.03
N MET A 41 -6.45 -12.53 -2.30
CA MET A 41 -5.30 -13.42 -2.39
C MET A 41 -5.71 -14.79 -1.82
N TRP A 42 -5.31 -15.85 -2.50
CA TRP A 42 -5.60 -17.23 -2.13
C TRP A 42 -4.33 -18.04 -2.30
N ASP A 43 -3.91 -18.76 -1.27
CA ASP A 43 -2.72 -19.63 -1.34
C ASP A 43 -1.46 -18.87 -1.82
N ASN A 44 -1.12 -17.81 -1.07
CA ASN A 44 0.01 -16.92 -1.39
C ASN A 44 1.14 -17.09 -0.36
N ASP A 45 1.53 -18.33 -0.11
CA ASP A 45 2.66 -18.72 0.74
C ASP A 45 4.02 -18.57 0.02
N PHE A 46 4.02 -18.39 -1.31
CA PHE A 46 5.21 -18.13 -2.12
C PHE A 46 5.64 -16.66 -2.24
N LEU A 47 5.15 -15.79 -1.35
CA LEU A 47 5.58 -14.38 -1.28
C LEU A 47 6.93 -14.24 -0.56
N MET A 48 7.59 -13.11 -0.78
CA MET A 48 8.79 -12.70 -0.02
C MET A 48 9.97 -13.67 -0.15
N ARG A 49 10.21 -14.21 -1.35
CA ARG A 49 11.30 -15.18 -1.60
C ARG A 49 12.47 -14.60 -2.39
N ARG A 50 12.21 -13.67 -3.31
CA ARG A 50 13.19 -13.13 -4.26
C ARG A 50 13.06 -11.62 -4.39
N LEU A 51 14.09 -10.89 -3.95
CA LEU A 51 14.08 -9.41 -3.92
C LEU A 51 13.75 -8.79 -5.28
N ASN A 52 14.28 -9.39 -6.35
CA ASN A 52 14.16 -8.87 -7.72
C ASN A 52 13.01 -9.51 -8.53
N ALA A 53 12.16 -10.31 -7.89
CA ALA A 53 10.96 -10.86 -8.54
C ALA A 53 10.15 -9.72 -9.18
N SER A 54 9.72 -9.91 -10.42
CA SER A 54 8.81 -8.99 -11.11
C SER A 54 7.59 -9.76 -11.55
N THR A 55 6.42 -9.30 -11.10
CA THR A 55 5.13 -9.89 -11.42
C THR A 55 4.21 -8.89 -12.13
N ILE A 56 4.76 -7.76 -12.57
CA ILE A 56 4.04 -6.67 -13.24
C ILE A 56 3.26 -7.18 -14.47
N ASP A 57 3.84 -8.12 -15.21
CA ASP A 57 3.25 -8.67 -16.44
C ASP A 57 2.63 -10.08 -16.26
N ASN A 58 2.45 -10.57 -15.03
CA ASN A 58 1.78 -11.86 -14.77
C ASN A 58 0.27 -11.84 -15.08
N GLY A 59 -0.28 -10.69 -15.49
CA GLY A 59 -1.68 -10.52 -15.92
C GLY A 59 -2.70 -10.43 -14.77
N GLY A 60 -2.46 -11.15 -13.66
CA GLY A 60 -3.38 -11.25 -12.53
C GLY A 60 -4.78 -11.76 -12.93
N PRO A 61 -5.79 -11.65 -12.07
CA PRO A 61 -7.10 -12.27 -12.26
C PRO A 61 -7.68 -12.13 -13.66
N GLY A 62 -7.89 -13.26 -14.35
CA GLY A 62 -8.44 -13.33 -15.70
C GLY A 62 -7.63 -12.62 -16.78
N GLY A 63 -6.36 -12.26 -16.52
CA GLY A 63 -5.51 -11.50 -17.44
C GLY A 63 -5.95 -10.04 -17.59
N MET A 64 -6.80 -9.54 -16.68
CA MET A 64 -7.43 -8.23 -16.80
C MET A 64 -6.42 -7.08 -16.77
N PHE A 65 -5.27 -7.24 -16.10
CA PHE A 65 -4.32 -6.15 -15.90
C PHE A 65 -3.76 -5.62 -17.23
N GLY A 66 -3.50 -6.51 -18.18
CA GLY A 66 -2.97 -6.15 -19.50
C GLY A 66 -3.90 -5.22 -20.29
N ALA A 67 -5.22 -5.44 -20.21
CA ALA A 67 -6.22 -4.57 -20.82
C ALA A 67 -6.39 -3.26 -20.04
N LEU A 68 -6.50 -3.35 -18.71
CA LEU A 68 -6.74 -2.19 -17.84
C LEU A 68 -5.60 -1.17 -17.92
N ARG A 69 -4.34 -1.63 -17.96
CA ARG A 69 -3.17 -0.75 -18.00
C ARG A 69 -3.02 0.06 -19.29
N GLN A 70 -3.81 -0.23 -20.33
CA GLN A 70 -3.87 0.59 -21.54
C GLN A 70 -4.60 1.93 -21.31
N HIS A 71 -5.45 2.01 -20.27
CA HIS A 71 -6.21 3.22 -19.98
C HIS A 71 -5.42 4.20 -19.10
N LEU A 72 -5.31 5.46 -19.55
CA LEU A 72 -4.60 6.52 -18.83
C LEU A 72 -5.10 6.68 -17.39
N GLU A 73 -6.41 6.76 -17.19
CA GLU A 73 -7.00 6.96 -15.86
C GLU A 73 -6.83 5.75 -14.95
N PHE A 74 -6.77 4.54 -15.50
CA PHE A 74 -6.43 3.35 -14.70
C PHE A 74 -4.98 3.41 -14.23
N ARG A 75 -4.03 3.76 -15.12
CA ARG A 75 -2.62 3.94 -14.75
C ARG A 75 -2.44 5.04 -13.71
N MET A 76 -3.15 6.16 -13.86
CA MET A 76 -3.11 7.23 -12.87
C MET A 76 -3.65 6.76 -11.52
N ARG A 77 -4.80 6.06 -11.51
CA ARG A 77 -5.35 5.53 -10.26
C ARG A 77 -4.46 4.46 -9.62
N LEU A 78 -3.81 3.62 -10.43
CA LEU A 78 -2.81 2.65 -9.97
C LEU A 78 -1.62 3.35 -9.32
N ALA A 79 -1.10 4.40 -9.94
CA ALA A 79 -0.03 5.22 -9.38
C ALA A 79 -0.44 5.91 -8.07
N ASP A 80 -1.67 6.42 -7.96
CA ASP A 80 -2.17 7.01 -6.72
C ASP A 80 -2.26 6.00 -5.57
N ARG A 81 -2.73 4.78 -5.86
CA ARG A 81 -2.78 3.70 -4.86
C ARG A 81 -1.38 3.23 -4.48
N ALA A 82 -0.43 3.18 -5.42
CA ALA A 82 0.97 2.91 -5.11
C ALA A 82 1.56 4.03 -4.23
N GLN A 83 1.30 5.30 -4.56
CA GLN A 83 1.74 6.43 -3.73
C GLN A 83 1.21 6.34 -2.30
N LYS A 84 -0.06 5.94 -2.13
CA LYS A 84 -0.68 5.73 -0.82
C LYS A 84 0.00 4.62 0.00
N HIS A 85 0.38 3.51 -0.63
CA HIS A 85 0.85 2.34 0.11
C HIS A 85 2.37 2.26 0.25
N PHE A 86 3.13 2.82 -0.69
CA PHE A 86 4.59 2.66 -0.77
C PHE A 86 5.37 3.85 -0.21
N PHE A 87 4.70 4.94 0.17
CA PHE A 87 5.34 6.17 0.65
C PHE A 87 4.73 6.63 1.97
N ASN A 88 5.42 7.57 2.63
CA ASN A 88 5.01 8.17 3.89
C ASN A 88 4.70 7.09 4.96
N ASP A 89 3.46 7.04 5.45
CA ASP A 89 2.99 6.08 6.45
C ASP A 89 2.28 4.86 5.82
N GLY A 90 2.50 4.62 4.52
CA GLY A 90 1.89 3.55 3.76
C GLY A 90 2.25 2.15 4.25
N MET A 91 1.33 1.19 4.05
CA MET A 91 1.44 -0.19 4.55
C MET A 91 2.67 -0.95 4.02
N LEU A 92 3.17 -0.57 2.85
CA LEU A 92 4.26 -1.24 2.14
C LEU A 92 5.56 -0.42 2.21
N THR A 93 5.67 0.45 3.22
CA THR A 93 6.92 1.15 3.55
C THR A 93 7.81 0.27 4.43
N PRO A 94 9.14 0.47 4.43
CA PRO A 94 10.06 -0.33 5.24
C PRO A 94 9.67 -0.33 6.72
N ALA A 95 9.42 0.86 7.28
CA ALA A 95 9.06 1.02 8.69
C ALA A 95 7.78 0.27 9.05
N ARG A 96 6.77 0.32 8.18
CA ARG A 96 5.49 -0.34 8.45
C ARG A 96 5.59 -1.86 8.36
N VAL A 97 6.24 -2.38 7.32
CA VAL A 97 6.48 -3.82 7.16
C VAL A 97 7.31 -4.37 8.32
N GLN A 98 8.34 -3.64 8.77
CA GLN A 98 9.13 -4.01 9.95
C GLN A 98 8.26 -4.09 11.21
N ALA A 99 7.40 -3.09 11.44
CA ALA A 99 6.50 -3.07 12.58
C ALA A 99 5.51 -4.23 12.56
N ASP A 100 4.83 -4.48 11.43
CA ASP A 100 3.82 -5.53 11.32
C ASP A 100 4.44 -6.93 11.47
N PHE A 101 5.61 -7.20 10.87
CA PHE A 101 6.29 -8.49 11.05
C PHE A 101 6.82 -8.68 12.47
N THR A 102 7.23 -7.60 13.14
CA THR A 102 7.61 -7.67 14.55
C THR A 102 6.40 -8.02 15.42
N GLU A 103 5.27 -7.33 15.24
CA GLU A 103 4.05 -7.61 15.98
C GLU A 103 3.56 -9.04 15.75
N LEU A 104 3.48 -9.48 14.48
CA LEU A 104 3.02 -10.82 14.13
C LEU A 104 3.92 -11.90 14.73
N THR A 105 5.25 -11.72 14.66
CA THR A 105 6.21 -12.69 15.22
C THR A 105 6.07 -12.79 16.73
N ASN A 106 6.02 -11.66 17.44
CA ASN A 106 5.84 -11.65 18.90
C ASN A 106 4.56 -12.38 19.34
N ARG A 107 3.52 -12.38 18.51
CA ARG A 107 2.25 -13.07 18.80
C ARG A 107 2.33 -14.60 18.65
N ILE A 108 3.19 -15.12 17.77
CA ILE A 108 3.22 -16.54 17.40
C ILE A 108 4.52 -17.27 17.77
N GLU A 109 5.60 -16.57 18.11
CA GLU A 109 6.92 -17.18 18.34
C GLU A 109 6.88 -18.27 19.42
N ARG A 110 6.10 -18.06 20.48
CA ARG A 110 5.97 -19.04 21.56
C ARG A 110 5.23 -20.31 21.13
N THR A 111 4.29 -20.20 20.18
CA THR A 111 3.55 -21.36 19.66
C THR A 111 4.39 -22.17 18.66
N VAL A 112 5.45 -21.60 18.10
CA VAL A 112 6.34 -22.28 17.14
C VAL A 112 7.23 -23.32 17.83
N ILE A 113 7.60 -23.10 19.10
CA ILE A 113 8.45 -24.04 19.87
C ILE A 113 7.87 -25.47 19.91
N PRO A 114 6.61 -25.71 20.35
CA PRO A 114 6.04 -27.05 20.34
C PRO A 114 5.81 -27.61 18.92
N GLU A 115 5.55 -26.77 17.91
CA GLU A 115 5.44 -27.22 16.52
C GLU A 115 6.78 -27.75 15.99
N CYS A 116 7.89 -27.06 16.28
CA CYS A 116 9.24 -27.55 15.98
C CYS A 116 9.51 -28.87 16.72
N ALA A 117 9.17 -28.98 18.01
CA ALA A 117 9.37 -30.22 18.76
C ALA A 117 8.56 -31.40 18.19
N ARG A 118 7.32 -31.13 17.75
CA ARG A 118 6.41 -32.14 17.19
C ARG A 118 6.83 -32.60 15.79
N TRP A 119 7.12 -31.66 14.89
CA TRP A 119 7.30 -31.93 13.45
C TRP A 119 8.75 -31.96 12.98
N SER A 120 9.74 -31.67 13.84
CA SER A 120 11.15 -31.59 13.44
C SER A 120 11.67 -32.84 12.71
N LEU A 121 11.25 -34.04 13.11
CA LEU A 121 11.64 -35.29 12.46
C LEU A 121 11.00 -35.46 11.08
N GLU A 122 9.67 -35.35 10.99
CA GLU A 122 8.93 -35.48 9.72
C GLU A 122 9.31 -34.38 8.72
N GLY A 123 9.50 -33.16 9.19
CA GLY A 123 9.98 -32.03 8.39
C GLY A 123 11.41 -32.21 7.88
N SER A 124 12.28 -32.85 8.66
CA SER A 124 13.65 -33.16 8.26
C SER A 124 13.74 -34.25 7.19
N GLU A 125 12.86 -35.25 7.23
CA GLU A 125 12.86 -36.33 6.23
C GLU A 125 12.45 -35.83 4.84
N GLY A 126 11.59 -34.80 4.76
CA GLY A 126 11.17 -34.20 3.49
C GLY A 126 12.05 -33.05 2.99
N SER A 127 12.67 -32.26 3.89
CA SER A 127 13.41 -31.03 3.52
C SER A 127 14.93 -31.14 3.65
N GLY A 128 15.44 -32.14 4.37
CA GLY A 128 16.87 -32.27 4.70
C GLY A 128 17.34 -31.36 5.85
N TYR A 129 16.44 -30.63 6.52
CA TYR A 129 16.76 -29.73 7.64
C TYR A 129 15.76 -29.87 8.78
N PHE A 130 16.24 -29.74 10.02
CA PHE A 130 15.37 -29.65 11.19
C PHE A 130 14.75 -28.26 11.28
N PHE A 131 13.44 -28.19 11.47
CA PHE A 131 12.75 -26.93 11.76
C PHE A 131 13.01 -26.50 13.20
N THR A 132 13.59 -25.30 13.39
CA THR A 132 13.88 -24.74 14.73
C THR A 132 13.28 -23.35 14.91
N PRO A 133 13.02 -22.91 16.16
CA PRO A 133 12.63 -21.53 16.43
C PRO A 133 13.62 -20.50 15.86
N ASP A 134 14.92 -20.80 15.88
CA ASP A 134 15.96 -19.91 15.34
C ASP A 134 15.84 -19.71 13.81
N GLN A 135 15.36 -20.73 13.09
CA GLN A 135 15.12 -20.58 11.64
C GLN A 135 13.97 -19.60 11.37
N LEU A 136 12.89 -19.62 12.17
CA LEU A 136 11.84 -18.62 12.05
C LEU A 136 12.42 -17.21 12.21
N HIS A 137 13.20 -16.98 13.27
CA HIS A 137 13.83 -15.68 13.51
C HIS A 137 14.76 -15.28 12.38
N THR A 138 15.53 -16.21 11.82
CA THR A 138 16.40 -15.95 10.66
C THR A 138 15.60 -15.44 9.45
N TYR A 139 14.48 -16.09 9.11
CA TYR A 139 13.63 -15.66 8.00
C TYR A 139 12.92 -14.34 8.29
N VAL A 140 12.38 -14.17 9.50
CA VAL A 140 11.70 -12.93 9.92
C VAL A 140 12.67 -11.76 9.91
N ASP A 141 13.89 -11.94 10.40
CA ASP A 141 14.90 -10.89 10.39
C ASP A 141 15.37 -10.57 8.97
N TRP A 142 15.48 -11.55 8.07
CA TRP A 142 15.71 -11.26 6.66
C TRP A 142 14.57 -10.44 6.05
N ILE A 143 13.30 -10.76 6.36
CA ILE A 143 12.16 -9.95 5.90
C ILE A 143 12.25 -8.52 6.43
N LYS A 144 12.51 -8.33 7.72
CA LYS A 144 12.58 -7.01 8.36
C LYS A 144 13.77 -6.18 7.87
N THR A 145 14.94 -6.79 7.68
CA THR A 145 16.20 -6.07 7.45
C THR A 145 16.59 -5.99 5.97
N THR A 146 16.17 -6.97 5.16
CA THR A 146 16.55 -7.06 3.75
C THR A 146 15.34 -6.81 2.85
N TRP A 147 14.26 -7.58 3.01
CA TRP A 147 13.08 -7.42 2.16
C TRP A 147 12.43 -6.04 2.32
N ALA A 148 12.10 -5.64 3.54
CA ALA A 148 11.41 -4.39 3.82
C ALA A 148 12.20 -3.16 3.33
N ASN A 149 13.52 -3.20 3.44
CA ASN A 149 14.40 -2.09 3.05
C ASN A 149 14.69 -1.99 1.55
N SER A 150 14.34 -3.00 0.74
CA SER A 150 14.61 -2.98 -0.71
C SER A 150 13.34 -3.06 -1.55
N ARG A 151 12.31 -3.77 -1.08
CA ARG A 151 11.22 -4.19 -1.95
C ARG A 151 10.36 -3.04 -2.46
N THR A 152 10.12 -2.03 -1.63
CA THR A 152 9.37 -0.83 -2.01
C THR A 152 9.99 -0.15 -3.22
N ASP A 153 11.31 0.08 -3.19
CA ASP A 153 12.04 0.73 -4.29
C ASP A 153 12.09 -0.15 -5.54
N THR A 154 12.32 -1.46 -5.38
CA THR A 154 12.34 -2.40 -6.51
C THR A 154 11.02 -2.38 -7.27
N VAL A 155 9.88 -2.43 -6.57
CA VAL A 155 8.56 -2.45 -7.22
C VAL A 155 8.27 -1.10 -7.88
N LEU A 156 8.57 0.02 -7.22
CA LEU A 156 8.40 1.33 -7.82
C LEU A 156 9.27 1.51 -9.08
N GLN A 157 10.48 0.96 -9.10
CA GLN A 157 11.32 0.92 -10.29
C GLN A 157 10.66 0.09 -11.40
N GLN A 158 10.24 -1.14 -11.12
CA GLN A 158 9.56 -2.01 -12.09
C GLN A 158 8.30 -1.35 -12.66
N MET A 159 7.52 -0.66 -11.83
CA MET A 159 6.33 0.08 -12.27
C MET A 159 6.66 1.27 -13.17
N ARG A 160 7.77 1.98 -12.92
CA ARG A 160 8.24 3.07 -13.80
C ARG A 160 8.71 2.53 -15.14
N GLU A 161 9.50 1.45 -15.13
CA GLU A 161 9.97 0.77 -16.34
C GLU A 161 8.80 0.25 -17.20
N ALA A 162 7.73 -0.25 -16.56
CA ALA A 162 6.52 -0.68 -17.23
C ALA A 162 5.55 0.46 -17.63
N GLY A 163 5.89 1.72 -17.35
CA GLY A 163 5.09 2.90 -17.72
C GLY A 163 3.75 3.03 -16.98
N ILE A 164 3.65 2.42 -15.79
CA ILE A 164 2.46 2.40 -14.93
C ILE A 164 2.62 3.20 -13.64
N PHE A 165 3.78 3.83 -13.44
CA PHE A 165 4.02 4.86 -12.41
C PHE A 165 4.71 6.07 -13.05
N PRO A 166 4.26 7.31 -12.79
CA PRO A 166 4.79 8.50 -13.45
C PRO A 166 6.23 8.80 -13.01
N SER A 167 6.99 9.45 -13.90
CA SER A 167 8.34 9.94 -13.61
C SER A 167 8.36 11.20 -12.73
N VAL A 168 7.28 11.98 -12.73
CA VAL A 168 7.14 13.17 -11.88
C VAL A 168 6.88 12.73 -10.44
N VAL A 169 7.78 13.12 -9.54
CA VAL A 169 7.70 12.81 -8.11
C VAL A 169 6.50 13.52 -7.48
N ALA A 170 5.74 12.80 -6.65
CA ALA A 170 4.62 13.37 -5.93
C ALA A 170 5.08 14.45 -4.91
N PRO A 171 4.30 15.51 -4.67
CA PRO A 171 4.66 16.51 -3.68
C PRO A 171 4.71 15.92 -2.28
N SER A 172 5.60 16.40 -1.43
CA SER A 172 5.61 16.12 0.01
C SER A 172 5.06 17.30 0.80
N PHE A 173 4.58 17.01 2.02
CA PHE A 173 4.16 18.01 2.99
C PHE A 173 5.23 18.13 4.07
N ASN A 174 5.38 19.28 4.71
CA ASN A 174 6.28 19.46 5.86
C ASN A 174 5.92 18.56 7.06
N GLN A 175 4.69 18.08 7.11
CA GLN A 175 4.21 17.01 7.99
C GLN A 175 3.18 16.21 7.20
N HIS A 176 3.23 14.88 7.22
CA HIS A 176 2.27 14.05 6.48
C HIS A 176 0.97 13.85 7.28
N GLY A 177 0.19 14.92 7.45
CA GLY A 177 -1.09 14.87 8.16
C GLY A 177 -0.94 14.66 9.67
N GLY A 178 -1.98 14.12 10.31
CA GLY A 178 -2.06 13.99 11.76
C GLY A 178 -2.46 15.30 12.45
N SER A 179 -2.31 15.34 13.76
CA SER A 179 -2.63 16.51 14.57
C SER A 179 -1.59 17.62 14.40
N VAL A 180 -2.05 18.87 14.31
CA VAL A 180 -1.21 20.07 14.22
C VAL A 180 -1.69 21.17 15.17
N SER A 181 -0.74 21.86 15.80
CA SER A 181 -1.01 23.00 16.69
C SER A 181 -1.00 24.31 15.92
N LEU A 182 -1.88 25.25 16.28
CA LEU A 182 -1.92 26.58 15.68
C LEU A 182 -0.86 27.52 16.30
N PRO A 183 -0.24 28.40 15.51
CA PRO A 183 -0.38 28.52 14.05
C PRO A 183 0.38 27.41 13.30
N PHE A 184 -0.26 26.83 12.27
CA PHE A 184 0.38 25.87 11.38
C PHE A 184 0.30 26.34 9.93
N ASN A 185 1.45 26.37 9.26
CA ASN A 185 1.54 26.65 7.84
C ASN A 185 1.90 25.36 7.09
N LEU A 186 0.99 24.91 6.23
CA LEU A 186 1.24 23.78 5.33
C LEU A 186 2.23 24.22 4.24
N VAL A 187 3.37 23.55 4.20
CA VAL A 187 4.37 23.72 3.14
C VAL A 187 4.34 22.50 2.25
N ILE A 188 4.23 22.72 0.95
CA ILE A 188 4.19 21.67 -0.08
C ILE A 188 5.44 21.81 -0.94
N THR A 189 6.21 20.73 -1.10
CA THR A 189 7.44 20.74 -1.90
C THR A 189 7.45 19.60 -2.92
N ALA A 190 8.03 19.83 -4.09
CA ALA A 190 8.23 18.81 -5.11
C ALA A 190 9.42 19.21 -6.00
N PRO A 191 10.18 18.26 -6.54
CA PRO A 191 11.19 18.53 -7.56
C PRO A 191 10.53 18.68 -8.95
N ALA A 192 9.54 19.57 -9.06
CA ALA A 192 8.74 19.76 -10.26
C ALA A 192 8.38 21.24 -10.46
N ASP A 193 8.01 21.59 -11.69
CA ASP A 193 7.76 22.98 -12.10
C ASP A 193 6.55 23.59 -11.38
N THR A 194 5.49 22.80 -11.21
CA THR A 194 4.22 23.29 -10.66
C THR A 194 3.60 22.27 -9.72
N ILE A 195 2.94 22.78 -8.67
CA ILE A 195 2.20 21.97 -7.71
C ILE A 195 0.77 22.51 -7.67
N TYR A 196 -0.21 21.61 -7.77
CA TYR A 196 -1.62 21.93 -7.57
C TYR A 196 -2.15 21.19 -6.34
N TYR A 197 -2.98 21.87 -5.55
CA TYR A 197 -3.51 21.31 -4.32
C TYR A 197 -4.99 21.65 -4.11
N THR A 198 -5.61 20.89 -3.21
CA THR A 198 -6.95 21.13 -2.64
C THR A 198 -6.88 20.85 -1.14
N LEU A 199 -7.83 21.39 -0.38
CA LEU A 199 -7.93 21.22 1.08
C LEU A 199 -9.26 20.60 1.53
N ASP A 200 -10.15 20.31 0.58
CA ASP A 200 -11.48 19.74 0.79
C ASP A 200 -11.54 18.23 0.46
N GLY A 201 -10.40 17.62 0.12
CA GLY A 201 -10.31 16.22 -0.27
C GLY A 201 -10.70 15.92 -1.72
N SER A 202 -11.00 16.92 -2.55
CA SER A 202 -11.14 16.73 -4.01
C SER A 202 -9.78 16.51 -4.68
N ASP A 203 -9.71 15.82 -5.82
CA ASP A 203 -8.44 15.65 -6.54
C ASP A 203 -8.07 16.96 -7.27
N PRO A 204 -6.83 17.50 -7.16
CA PRO A 204 -6.40 18.68 -7.91
C PRO A 204 -6.30 18.47 -9.43
N ARG A 205 -6.50 17.24 -9.92
CA ARG A 205 -6.52 16.86 -11.33
C ARG A 205 -7.88 16.23 -11.70
N GLN A 206 -8.51 16.73 -12.76
CA GLN A 206 -9.70 16.10 -13.36
C GLN A 206 -9.34 14.84 -14.16
N ILE A 207 -10.34 13.99 -14.41
CA ILE A 207 -10.25 12.95 -15.45
C ILE A 207 -9.83 13.60 -16.77
N GLY A 208 -8.86 13.02 -17.47
CA GLY A 208 -8.28 13.59 -18.69
C GLY A 208 -7.14 14.59 -18.45
N GLY A 209 -6.83 14.94 -17.20
CA GLY A 209 -5.63 15.70 -16.85
C GLY A 209 -5.76 17.22 -16.84
N ALA A 210 -6.98 17.75 -16.93
CA ALA A 210 -7.24 19.17 -16.70
C ALA A 210 -7.00 19.54 -15.22
N VAL A 211 -6.62 20.79 -14.99
CA VAL A 211 -6.41 21.32 -13.63
C VAL A 211 -7.76 21.49 -12.93
N ALA A 212 -7.87 21.03 -11.69
CA ALA A 212 -9.02 21.26 -10.81
C ALA A 212 -8.63 22.04 -9.54
N GLY A 213 -7.37 21.92 -9.10
CA GLY A 213 -6.88 22.48 -7.85
C GLY A 213 -6.28 23.88 -7.99
N THR A 214 -5.88 24.43 -6.85
CA THR A 214 -5.22 25.72 -6.73
C THR A 214 -3.72 25.56 -6.97
N LEU A 215 -3.12 26.48 -7.74
CA LEU A 215 -1.67 26.54 -7.90
C LEU A 215 -1.01 26.91 -6.56
N TYR A 216 -0.04 26.12 -6.12
CA TYR A 216 0.72 26.40 -4.92
C TYR A 216 1.73 27.53 -5.17
N SER A 217 1.65 28.60 -4.36
CA SER A 217 2.52 29.78 -4.48
C SER A 217 3.26 30.16 -3.19
N GLY A 218 3.09 29.38 -2.11
CA GLY A 218 3.71 29.65 -0.82
C GLY A 218 2.98 28.94 0.33
N PRO A 219 3.51 29.05 1.57
CA PRO A 219 2.92 28.41 2.74
C PRO A 219 1.44 28.75 2.94
N ILE A 220 0.63 27.74 3.27
CA ILE A 220 -0.82 27.88 3.42
C ILE A 220 -1.17 27.85 4.91
N PRO A 221 -1.68 28.94 5.51
CA PRO A 221 -2.12 28.92 6.89
C PRO A 221 -3.36 28.03 7.03
N LEU A 222 -3.27 26.96 7.82
CA LEU A 222 -4.41 26.12 8.14
C LEU A 222 -5.14 26.71 9.35
N THR A 223 -6.44 26.96 9.21
CA THR A 223 -7.30 27.52 10.28
C THR A 223 -8.36 26.54 10.78
N LYS A 224 -8.52 25.41 10.10
CA LYS A 224 -9.42 24.30 10.43
C LYS A 224 -8.84 22.99 9.88
N SER A 225 -9.36 21.86 10.35
CA SER A 225 -9.00 20.56 9.79
C SER A 225 -9.32 20.46 8.31
N VAL A 226 -8.43 19.80 7.56
CA VAL A 226 -8.48 19.69 6.11
C VAL A 226 -8.05 18.30 5.65
N ILE A 227 -8.53 17.90 4.47
CA ILE A 227 -7.96 16.79 3.72
C ILE A 227 -7.17 17.42 2.59
N ALA A 228 -5.86 17.48 2.76
CA ALA A 228 -4.97 18.05 1.76
C ALA A 228 -4.65 17.00 0.70
N LYS A 229 -4.83 17.38 -0.56
CA LYS A 229 -4.43 16.59 -1.73
C LYS A 229 -3.56 17.43 -2.62
N ALA A 230 -2.44 16.87 -3.07
CA ALA A 230 -1.50 17.58 -3.91
C ALA A 230 -0.93 16.70 -5.01
N ARG A 231 -0.74 17.29 -6.19
CA ARG A 231 -0.01 16.69 -7.31
C ARG A 231 0.98 17.69 -7.87
N ALA A 232 2.12 17.17 -8.29
CA ALA A 232 3.08 17.90 -9.10
C ALA A 232 2.75 17.72 -10.57
N ARG A 233 3.10 18.70 -11.39
CA ARG A 233 2.98 18.66 -12.84
C ARG A 233 4.23 19.25 -13.48
N SER A 234 4.82 18.50 -14.42
CA SER A 234 5.89 18.96 -15.30
C SER A 234 5.46 18.72 -16.75
N GLY A 235 5.34 19.81 -17.51
CA GLY A 235 4.69 19.81 -18.83
C GLY A 235 3.26 19.23 -18.77
N SER A 236 3.03 18.15 -19.51
CA SER A 236 1.75 17.42 -19.55
C SER A 236 1.67 16.25 -18.56
N THR A 237 2.78 15.90 -17.90
CA THR A 237 2.85 14.75 -17.00
C THR A 237 2.50 15.16 -15.58
N TRP A 238 1.55 14.44 -14.99
CA TRP A 238 1.17 14.56 -13.59
C TRP A 238 1.88 13.51 -12.73
N SER A 239 2.22 13.86 -11.51
CA SER A 239 2.63 12.90 -10.48
C SER A 239 1.45 12.06 -10.00
N ALA A 240 1.76 11.00 -9.26
CA ALA A 240 0.78 10.36 -8.38
C ALA A 240 0.28 11.34 -7.30
N LEU A 241 -0.87 11.04 -6.70
CA LEU A 241 -1.50 11.85 -5.66
C LEU A 241 -0.84 11.66 -4.30
N ASN A 242 -0.37 12.74 -3.68
CA ASN A 242 -0.14 12.75 -2.24
C ASN A 242 -1.39 13.26 -1.52
N GLU A 243 -1.81 12.57 -0.46
CA GLU A 243 -3.02 12.87 0.32
C GLU A 243 -2.70 12.72 1.81
N ALA A 244 -3.12 13.69 2.62
CA ALA A 244 -3.02 13.60 4.08
C ALA A 244 -4.17 14.37 4.76
N THR A 245 -4.62 13.87 5.91
CA THR A 245 -5.61 14.56 6.75
C THR A 245 -4.89 15.32 7.86
N PHE A 246 -5.12 16.62 7.96
CA PHE A 246 -4.58 17.47 9.03
C PHE A 246 -5.71 17.80 10.01
N GLY A 247 -5.53 17.39 11.26
CA GLY A 247 -6.43 17.70 12.36
C GLY A 247 -5.96 18.92 13.14
N ILE A 248 -6.79 19.96 13.27
CA ILE A 248 -6.51 21.13 14.11
C ILE A 248 -7.35 21.08 15.37
N GLY A 249 -6.71 21.28 16.53
CA GLY A 249 -7.35 21.27 17.85
C GLY A 249 -7.32 19.90 18.53
N PRO A 250 -8.06 19.71 19.64
CA PRO A 250 -8.07 18.48 20.45
C PRO A 250 -8.76 17.29 19.77
N ILE A 251 -8.67 17.15 18.44
CA ILE A 251 -9.34 16.07 17.70
C ILE A 251 -8.86 14.68 18.16
N ALA A 252 -7.59 14.55 18.55
CA ALA A 252 -7.06 13.34 19.18
C ALA A 252 -7.51 13.17 20.64
N ASP A 253 -7.74 14.28 21.35
CA ASP A 253 -8.08 14.26 22.78
C ASP A 253 -9.59 14.10 23.02
N ASP A 254 -10.45 14.43 22.05
CA ASP A 254 -11.92 14.41 22.15
C ASP A 254 -12.60 13.29 21.33
N LEU A 255 -11.88 12.62 20.42
CA LEU A 255 -12.42 11.44 19.75
C LEU A 255 -12.44 10.26 20.75
N ARG A 256 -13.64 9.94 21.25
CA ARG A 256 -13.88 8.76 22.07
C ARG A 256 -14.65 7.74 21.23
N ILE A 257 -14.01 6.63 20.85
CA ILE A 257 -14.73 5.42 20.45
C ILE A 257 -15.10 4.72 21.76
N THR A 258 -16.30 4.98 22.27
CA THR A 258 -16.75 4.43 23.56
C THR A 258 -17.39 3.05 23.43
N GLU A 259 -17.88 2.69 22.24
CA GLU A 259 -18.65 1.46 22.05
C GLU A 259 -18.52 0.92 20.62
N VAL A 260 -18.36 -0.39 20.52
CA VAL A 260 -18.53 -1.15 19.28
C VAL A 260 -19.73 -2.06 19.51
N MET A 261 -20.84 -1.78 18.82
CA MET A 261 -22.02 -2.65 18.84
C MET A 261 -21.78 -3.89 17.98
N TYR A 262 -21.07 -4.86 18.54
CA TYR A 262 -20.88 -6.17 17.95
C TYR A 262 -22.17 -6.99 18.15
N HIS A 263 -22.90 -7.22 17.06
CA HIS A 263 -24.08 -8.08 17.04
C HIS A 263 -23.78 -9.34 16.23
N PRO A 264 -23.14 -10.36 16.84
CA PRO A 264 -22.93 -11.64 16.16
C PRO A 264 -24.28 -12.33 15.94
N THR A 265 -24.35 -13.14 14.88
CA THR A 265 -25.45 -14.08 14.69
C THR A 265 -25.48 -15.11 15.82
N ASP A 266 -26.66 -15.62 16.15
CA ASP A 266 -26.81 -16.68 17.15
C ASP A 266 -25.94 -17.90 16.79
N PRO A 267 -25.33 -18.55 17.80
CA PRO A 267 -24.58 -19.79 17.58
C PRO A 267 -25.51 -20.85 16.99
N THR A 268 -25.06 -21.49 15.92
CA THR A 268 -25.68 -22.70 15.36
C THR A 268 -25.33 -23.94 16.18
#